data_AF-A0A948KCT3-F1
#
_entry.id   AF-A0A948KCT3-F1
#
_cell.length_a   1.000
_cell.length_b   1.000
_cell.length_c   1.000
_cell.angle_alpha   90.00
_cell.angle_beta   90.00
_cell.angle_gamma   90.00
#
_symmetry.space_group_name_H-M   'P 1'
#
loop_
_entity.id
_entity.type
_entity.pdbx_description
1 polymer ?
#
loop_
_entity_poly.entity_id
_entity_poly.type
_entity_poly.pdbx_seq_one_letter_code
_entity_poly.pdbx_strand_id
1 'polypeptide(L)'
;CYDAFGGLVRATEDALVYHLPLNTIGQRGNSYLLPAIDWFKLNRQFLASRGAVSLAMARFAWKVKVQGGATAVSAAKSVYNEQKPDAGSVAIENMGADLQPIKTDSGASNAYQDGRMIKLMICAATGWPEQYFGDISIGNLATAKTVELPVLKMVQSYQAIWKGCYETIDNLVMGHNNIPEDRMYIDRDFDDIIPEDAEMLANSISALVAAFPQFYNSPDVIQRALLAIGINDTNEVMDALTKSAESDPNVALAKALKQFREDEKRRRVANDS
;
A
#
# COMPACT_ATOMS: atom_id res chain seq x y z
N CYS A 1 28.86 6.84 11.47
CA CYS A 1 28.13 8.10 11.18
C CYS A 1 29.13 9.11 10.64
N TYR A 2 28.71 10.11 9.88
CA TYR A 2 29.60 11.21 9.49
C TYR A 2 29.39 12.38 10.47
N ASP A 3 30.46 13.11 10.81
CA ASP A 3 30.34 14.36 11.58
C ASP A 3 29.80 15.50 10.71
N ALA A 4 29.59 16.68 11.31
CA ALA A 4 29.12 17.88 10.62
C ALA A 4 30.06 18.37 9.50
N PHE A 5 31.28 17.83 9.42
CA PHE A 5 32.31 18.17 8.44
C PHE A 5 32.55 17.04 7.43
N GLY A 6 31.71 16.00 7.43
CA GLY A 6 31.82 14.86 6.51
C GLY A 6 32.92 13.85 6.87
N GLY A 7 33.50 13.94 8.06
CA GLY A 7 34.46 12.98 8.60
C GLY A 7 33.79 11.71 9.13
N LEU A 8 34.37 10.54 8.87
CA LEU A 8 33.81 9.26 9.31
C LEU A 8 34.03 9.06 10.83
N VAL A 9 32.97 9.20 11.62
CA VAL A 9 32.97 8.97 13.06
C VAL A 9 32.76 7.48 13.35
N ARG A 10 33.77 6.85 13.98
CA ARG A 10 33.76 5.43 14.38
C ARG A 10 33.12 5.19 15.75
N ALA A 11 33.29 6.13 16.69
CA ALA A 11 32.70 6.12 18.01
C ALA A 11 32.62 7.56 18.52
N THR A 12 31.55 7.89 19.23
CA THR A 12 31.40 9.18 19.92
C THR A 12 30.55 8.95 21.17
N GLU A 13 30.90 9.63 22.26
CA GLU A 13 30.13 9.61 23.51
C GLU A 13 29.02 10.68 23.50
N ASP A 14 29.08 11.64 22.57
CA ASP A 14 28.16 12.78 22.47
C ASP A 14 26.95 12.51 21.55
N ALA A 15 26.71 11.25 21.17
CA ALA A 15 25.60 10.91 20.29
C ALA A 15 24.25 11.01 21.03
N LEU A 16 23.37 11.87 20.53
CA LEU A 16 21.97 11.89 20.95
C LEU A 16 21.18 10.84 20.15
N VAL A 17 20.57 9.89 20.85
CA VAL A 17 19.75 8.84 20.24
C VAL A 17 18.30 9.04 20.64
N TYR A 18 17.45 9.33 19.65
CA TYR A 18 16.00 9.37 19.83
C TYR A 18 15.39 8.01 19.48
N HIS A 19 14.74 7.39 20.44
CA HIS A 19 13.95 6.18 20.21
C HIS A 19 12.49 6.58 19.96
N LEU A 20 11.96 6.24 18.77
CA LEU A 20 10.54 6.38 18.45
C LEU A 20 9.80 5.07 18.73
N PRO A 21 9.08 4.95 19.85
CA PRO A 21 8.29 3.76 20.11
C PRO A 21 6.93 3.87 19.40
N LEU A 22 6.59 2.86 18.61
CA LEU A 22 5.28 2.73 17.96
C LEU A 22 4.37 1.84 18.81
N ASN A 23 3.07 2.14 18.89
CA ASN A 23 2.07 1.31 19.60
C ASN A 23 2.53 0.83 20.99
N THR A 24 2.68 1.78 21.92
CA THR A 24 3.40 1.59 23.17
C THR A 24 2.60 0.87 24.25
N ILE A 25 3.23 -0.10 24.92
CA ILE A 25 2.77 -0.62 26.21
C ILE A 25 3.85 -0.27 27.24
N GLY A 26 3.56 0.70 28.11
CA GLY A 26 4.57 1.29 28.98
C GLY A 26 5.67 1.98 28.15
N GLN A 27 6.92 1.59 28.36
CA GLN A 27 8.09 2.18 27.68
C GLN A 27 8.53 1.42 26.41
N ARG A 28 7.85 0.33 26.03
CA ARG A 28 8.21 -0.49 24.87
C ARG A 28 7.26 -0.26 23.71
N GLY A 29 7.82 -0.07 22.53
CA GLY A 29 7.06 -0.06 21.28
C GLY A 29 6.73 -1.48 20.81
N ASN A 30 5.55 -1.67 20.26
CA ASN A 30 5.13 -2.90 19.59
C ASN A 30 4.97 -2.68 18.09
N SER A 31 5.29 -3.71 17.30
CA SER A 31 5.06 -3.66 15.86
C SER A 31 3.57 -3.65 15.54
N TYR A 32 3.14 -2.86 14.56
CA TYR A 32 1.79 -2.90 14.01
C TYR A 32 1.44 -4.26 13.38
N LEU A 33 2.45 -5.06 13.01
CA LEU A 33 2.26 -6.40 12.45
C LEU A 33 2.16 -7.50 13.51
N LEU A 34 2.31 -7.16 14.80
CA LEU A 34 2.26 -8.14 15.89
C LEU A 34 0.95 -8.96 15.89
N PRO A 35 -0.25 -8.37 15.69
CA PRO A 35 -1.49 -9.15 15.67
C PRO A 35 -1.61 -10.09 14.46
N ALA A 36 -0.86 -9.84 13.38
CA ALA A 36 -0.91 -10.61 12.15
C ALA A 36 0.10 -11.77 12.11
N ILE A 37 1.04 -11.84 13.07
CA ILE A 37 2.20 -12.75 13.00
C ILE A 37 1.82 -14.23 12.90
N ASP A 38 0.79 -14.65 13.64
CA ASP A 38 0.36 -16.05 13.64
C ASP A 38 -0.38 -16.39 12.36
N TRP A 39 -1.16 -15.44 11.82
CA TRP A 39 -1.82 -15.59 10.52
C TRP A 39 -0.82 -15.68 9.37
N PHE A 40 0.28 -14.91 9.41
CA PHE A 40 1.35 -15.05 8.42
C PHE A 40 2.02 -16.43 8.44
N LYS A 41 2.30 -16.95 9.64
CA LYS A 41 2.87 -18.30 9.80
C LYS A 41 1.91 -19.36 9.27
N LEU A 42 0.63 -19.24 9.62
CA LEU A 42 -0.41 -20.16 9.16
C LEU A 42 -0.59 -20.11 7.64
N ASN A 43 -0.63 -18.91 7.05
CA ASN A 43 -0.76 -18.73 5.61
C ASN A 43 0.40 -19.40 4.86
N ARG A 44 1.64 -19.20 5.32
CA ARG A 44 2.82 -19.84 4.75
C ARG A 44 2.74 -21.37 4.85
N GLN A 45 2.37 -21.91 6.01
CA GLN A 45 2.22 -23.36 6.21
C GLN A 45 1.12 -23.95 5.34
N PHE A 46 -0.01 -23.25 5.22
CA PHE A 46 -1.13 -23.63 4.37
C PHE A 46 -0.70 -23.73 2.91
N LEU A 47 -0.08 -22.67 2.36
CA LEU A 47 0.38 -22.65 0.97
C LEU A 47 1.42 -23.74 0.69
N ALA A 48 2.37 -23.95 1.60
CA ALA A 48 3.36 -25.03 1.48
C ALA A 48 2.70 -26.41 1.47
N SER A 49 1.72 -26.65 2.36
CA SER A 49 0.98 -27.91 2.44
C SER A 49 0.14 -28.15 1.20
N ARG A 50 -0.50 -27.11 0.65
CA ARG A 50 -1.24 -27.18 -0.62
C ARG A 50 -0.34 -27.49 -1.82
N GLY A 51 0.84 -26.89 -1.87
CA GLY A 51 1.86 -27.26 -2.86
C GLY A 51 2.27 -28.72 -2.75
N ALA A 52 2.50 -29.21 -1.51
CA ALA A 52 2.85 -30.60 -1.26
C ALA A 52 1.74 -31.59 -1.67
N VAL A 53 0.47 -31.29 -1.36
CA VAL A 53 -0.69 -32.10 -1.80
C VAL A 53 -0.78 -32.12 -3.33
N SER A 54 -0.57 -30.98 -3.99
CA SER A 54 -0.62 -30.90 -5.46
C SER A 54 0.50 -31.74 -6.11
N LEU A 55 1.72 -31.67 -5.55
CA LEU A 55 2.84 -32.51 -6.00
C LEU A 55 2.64 -33.99 -5.70
N ALA A 56 2.00 -34.34 -4.58
CA ALA A 56 1.68 -35.72 -4.24
C ALA A 56 0.60 -36.30 -5.17
N MET A 57 -0.46 -35.53 -5.48
CA MET A 57 -1.49 -35.93 -6.43
C MET A 57 -0.92 -36.18 -7.83
N ALA A 58 0.07 -35.40 -8.25
CA ALA A 58 0.79 -35.63 -9.51
C ALA A 58 1.57 -36.97 -9.55
N ARG A 59 1.84 -37.61 -8.41
CA ARG A 59 2.65 -38.85 -8.31
C ARG A 59 1.83 -40.14 -8.21
N PHE A 60 0.57 -40.12 -7.78
CA PHE A 60 -0.09 -41.33 -7.22
C PHE A 60 -1.35 -41.86 -7.93
N ALA A 61 -1.69 -41.42 -9.14
CA ALA A 61 -3.00 -41.72 -9.70
C ALA A 61 -2.99 -42.88 -10.71
N TRP A 62 -2.73 -44.13 -10.30
CA TRP A 62 -2.95 -45.29 -11.17
C TRP A 62 -3.58 -46.46 -10.40
N LYS A 63 -4.75 -46.92 -10.84
CA LYS A 63 -5.43 -48.12 -10.35
C LYS A 63 -5.43 -49.17 -11.44
N VAL A 64 -4.79 -50.31 -11.19
CA VAL A 64 -4.86 -51.49 -12.05
C VAL A 64 -6.00 -52.38 -11.57
N LYS A 65 -7.00 -52.61 -12.42
CA LYS A 65 -8.09 -53.57 -12.20
C LYS A 65 -7.83 -54.80 -13.05
N VAL A 66 -7.72 -55.98 -12.44
CA VAL A 66 -7.43 -57.24 -13.16
C VAL A 66 -8.62 -58.19 -13.07
N GLN A 67 -8.91 -58.88 -14.16
CA GLN A 67 -9.93 -59.92 -14.24
C GLN A 67 -9.35 -61.25 -13.74
N GLY A 68 -9.71 -61.67 -12.53
CA GLY A 68 -9.23 -62.93 -11.93
C GLY A 68 -9.29 -62.92 -10.40
N GLY A 69 -8.95 -64.06 -9.78
CA GLY A 69 -8.86 -64.21 -8.32
C GLY A 69 -7.53 -63.69 -7.73
N ALA A 70 -7.25 -64.02 -6.47
CA ALA A 70 -6.08 -63.53 -5.72
C ALA A 70 -4.73 -63.74 -6.42
N THR A 71 -4.58 -64.82 -7.20
CA THR A 71 -3.36 -65.14 -7.95
C THR A 71 -3.06 -64.11 -9.06
N ALA A 72 -4.08 -63.63 -9.77
CA ALA A 72 -3.93 -62.64 -10.84
C ALA A 72 -3.58 -61.25 -10.26
N VAL A 73 -4.14 -60.91 -9.11
CA VAL A 73 -3.81 -59.69 -8.37
C VAL A 73 -2.37 -59.72 -7.87
N SER A 74 -1.90 -60.86 -7.36
CA SER A 74 -0.50 -61.04 -6.93
C SER A 74 0.49 -60.89 -8.08
N ALA A 75 0.18 -61.46 -9.25
CA ALA A 75 1.02 -61.34 -10.45
C ALA A 75 1.07 -59.89 -10.98
N ALA A 76 -0.05 -59.17 -10.98
CA ALA A 76 -0.04 -57.75 -11.34
C ALA A 76 0.73 -56.92 -10.31
N LYS A 77 0.59 -57.24 -9.02
CA LYS A 77 1.35 -56.58 -7.94
C LYS A 77 2.85 -56.77 -8.12
N SER A 78 3.35 -57.93 -8.54
CA SER A 78 4.79 -58.13 -8.76
C SER A 78 5.35 -57.33 -9.94
N VAL A 79 4.53 -56.98 -10.94
CA VAL A 79 4.95 -56.13 -12.07
C VAL A 79 5.09 -54.67 -11.65
N TYR A 80 4.19 -54.18 -10.80
CA TYR A 80 4.15 -52.78 -10.37
C TYR A 80 4.73 -52.55 -8.96
N ASN A 81 5.33 -53.57 -8.35
CA ASN A 81 5.98 -53.42 -7.05
C ASN A 81 7.21 -52.53 -7.23
N GLU A 82 7.15 -51.31 -6.70
CA GLU A 82 8.23 -50.30 -6.70
C GLU A 82 8.56 -49.65 -8.06
N GLN A 83 7.97 -50.11 -9.17
CA GLN A 83 8.09 -49.46 -10.47
C GLN A 83 6.94 -48.48 -10.70
N LYS A 84 7.22 -47.19 -10.51
CA LYS A 84 6.32 -46.12 -10.96
C LYS A 84 6.29 -46.12 -12.50
N PRO A 85 5.11 -46.04 -13.15
CA PRO A 85 5.05 -45.69 -14.56
C PRO A 85 5.65 -44.29 -14.76
N ASP A 86 6.51 -44.12 -15.76
CA ASP A 86 7.05 -42.79 -16.07
C ASP A 86 5.95 -41.85 -16.57
N ALA A 87 6.06 -40.56 -16.20
CA ALA A 87 5.11 -39.55 -16.63
C ALA A 87 5.11 -39.46 -18.17
N GLY A 88 3.94 -39.71 -18.79
CA GLY A 88 3.79 -39.76 -20.26
C GLY A 88 3.91 -41.15 -20.88
N SER A 89 4.01 -42.23 -20.10
CA SER A 89 3.95 -43.60 -20.62
C SER A 89 2.56 -43.94 -21.17
N VAL A 90 2.51 -44.65 -22.30
CA VAL A 90 1.26 -45.18 -22.87
C VAL A 90 0.92 -46.49 -22.18
N ALA A 91 -0.23 -46.54 -21.51
CA ALA A 91 -0.78 -47.78 -20.96
C ALA A 91 -1.39 -48.62 -22.10
N ILE A 92 -0.87 -49.83 -22.31
CA ILE A 92 -1.43 -50.80 -23.25
C ILE A 92 -2.22 -51.83 -22.44
N GLU A 93 -3.53 -51.86 -22.64
CA GLU A 93 -4.47 -52.65 -21.85
C GLU A 93 -4.99 -53.87 -22.62
N ASN A 94 -5.33 -54.93 -21.89
CA ASN A 94 -6.01 -56.13 -22.39
C ASN A 94 -7.42 -56.17 -21.76
N MET A 95 -8.39 -56.88 -22.36
CA MET A 95 -9.71 -57.17 -21.78
C MET A 95 -9.70 -57.55 -20.28
N GLY A 96 -8.62 -58.17 -19.78
CA GLY A 96 -8.44 -58.57 -18.39
C GLY A 96 -7.66 -57.61 -17.49
N ALA A 97 -7.20 -56.44 -17.97
CA ALA A 97 -6.49 -55.45 -17.16
C ALA A 97 -6.82 -54.01 -17.60
N ASP A 98 -7.37 -53.22 -16.68
CA ASP A 98 -7.83 -51.84 -16.90
C ASP A 98 -7.07 -50.90 -15.94
N LEU A 99 -6.32 -49.94 -16.49
CA LEU A 99 -5.46 -49.01 -15.77
C LEU A 99 -6.07 -47.60 -15.80
N GLN A 100 -6.83 -47.29 -14.77
CA GLN A 100 -7.50 -45.99 -14.68
C GLN A 100 -6.76 -45.03 -13.77
N PRO A 101 -6.67 -43.73 -14.14
CA PRO A 101 -6.21 -42.72 -13.21
C PRO A 101 -7.21 -42.58 -12.07
N ILE A 102 -6.71 -42.62 -10.83
CA ILE A 102 -7.57 -42.34 -9.67
C ILE A 102 -7.86 -40.84 -9.68
N LYS A 103 -9.10 -40.47 -9.99
CA LYS A 103 -9.58 -39.09 -9.87
C LYS A 103 -9.56 -38.70 -8.39
N THR A 104 -8.44 -38.16 -7.95
CA THR A 104 -8.33 -37.54 -6.63
C THR A 104 -8.81 -36.11 -6.76
N ASP A 105 -9.93 -35.78 -6.11
CA ASP A 105 -10.37 -34.39 -6.04
C ASP A 105 -9.34 -33.61 -5.23
N SER A 106 -8.75 -32.58 -5.84
CA SER A 106 -7.78 -31.71 -5.18
C SER A 106 -8.43 -30.78 -4.15
N GLY A 107 -9.77 -30.67 -4.17
CA GLY A 107 -10.52 -29.74 -3.34
C GLY A 107 -10.11 -28.29 -3.60
N ALA A 108 -9.64 -27.96 -4.83
CA ALA A 108 -9.03 -26.67 -5.14
C ALA A 108 -9.95 -25.47 -4.84
N SER A 109 -11.27 -25.62 -5.09
CA SER A 109 -12.25 -24.57 -4.78
C SER A 109 -12.34 -24.30 -3.28
N ASN A 110 -12.45 -25.35 -2.46
CA ASN A 110 -12.50 -25.22 -1.00
C ASN A 110 -11.19 -24.65 -0.46
N ALA A 111 -10.05 -25.13 -0.97
CA ALA A 111 -8.74 -24.61 -0.58
C ALA A 111 -8.52 -23.15 -0.96
N TYR A 112 -9.11 -22.68 -2.07
CA TYR A 112 -9.11 -21.27 -2.42
C TYR A 112 -9.89 -20.44 -1.39
N GLN A 113 -11.08 -20.91 -1.00
CA GLN A 113 -11.89 -20.24 0.04
C GLN A 113 -11.15 -20.22 1.39
N ASP A 114 -10.59 -21.35 1.82
CA ASP A 114 -9.84 -21.44 3.07
C ASP A 114 -8.61 -20.51 3.06
N GLY A 115 -7.85 -20.52 1.96
CA GLY A 115 -6.68 -19.65 1.77
C GLY A 115 -7.06 -18.17 1.80
N ARG A 116 -8.20 -17.82 1.20
CA ARG A 116 -8.74 -16.46 1.24
C ARG A 116 -9.18 -16.07 2.64
N MET A 117 -9.85 -16.94 3.40
CA MET A 117 -10.23 -16.66 4.79
C MET A 117 -9.01 -16.37 5.67
N ILE A 118 -7.91 -17.12 5.49
CA ILE A 118 -6.64 -16.84 6.20
C ILE A 118 -6.07 -15.48 5.78
N LYS A 119 -6.09 -15.14 4.48
CA LYS A 119 -5.67 -13.83 3.97
C LYS A 119 -6.53 -12.70 4.55
N LEU A 120 -7.83 -12.90 4.69
CA LEU A 120 -8.74 -11.91 5.27
C LEU A 120 -8.44 -11.63 6.74
N MET A 121 -7.99 -12.64 7.50
CA MET A 121 -7.52 -12.41 8.88
C MET A 121 -6.26 -11.53 8.93
N ILE A 122 -5.36 -11.65 7.94
CA ILE A 122 -4.19 -10.76 7.80
C ILE A 122 -4.65 -9.33 7.46
N CYS A 123 -5.61 -9.19 6.54
CA CYS A 123 -6.19 -7.89 6.18
C CYS A 123 -6.82 -7.22 7.41
N ALA A 124 -7.63 -7.96 8.16
CA ALA A 124 -8.26 -7.48 9.39
C ALA A 124 -7.24 -7.08 10.46
N ALA A 125 -6.16 -7.86 10.63
CA ALA A 125 -5.10 -7.58 11.60
C ALA A 125 -4.25 -6.35 11.23
N THR A 126 -4.06 -6.08 9.94
CA THR A 126 -3.26 -4.94 9.44
C THR A 126 -4.09 -3.68 9.21
N GLY A 127 -5.42 -3.79 9.16
CA GLY A 127 -6.32 -2.68 8.81
C GLY A 127 -6.38 -2.34 7.33
N TRP A 128 -5.61 -3.04 6.48
CA TRP A 128 -5.57 -2.81 5.05
C TRP A 128 -6.65 -3.64 4.33
N PRO A 129 -7.45 -3.04 3.43
CA PRO A 129 -8.40 -3.78 2.60
C PRO A 129 -7.74 -4.79 1.67
N GLU A 130 -8.43 -5.90 1.38
CA GLU A 130 -7.96 -6.99 0.51
C GLU A 130 -7.47 -6.51 -0.88
N GLN A 131 -8.06 -5.43 -1.39
CA GLN A 131 -7.75 -4.82 -2.68
C GLN A 131 -6.28 -4.37 -2.79
N TYR A 132 -5.69 -3.91 -1.68
CA TYR A 132 -4.28 -3.50 -1.63
C TYR A 132 -3.31 -4.70 -1.61
N PHE A 133 -3.81 -5.92 -1.44
CA PHE A 133 -3.05 -7.17 -1.51
C PHE A 133 -3.19 -7.88 -2.86
N GLY A 134 -3.44 -7.12 -3.95
CA GLY A 134 -3.39 -7.60 -5.33
C GLY A 134 -4.60 -8.41 -5.82
N ASP A 135 -5.70 -8.45 -5.06
CA ASP A 135 -6.95 -9.08 -5.50
C ASP A 135 -8.07 -8.04 -5.64
N ILE A 136 -8.32 -7.63 -6.87
CA ILE A 136 -9.35 -6.65 -7.25
C ILE A 136 -10.58 -7.36 -7.84
N SER A 137 -10.61 -8.70 -7.85
CA SER A 137 -11.63 -9.49 -8.57
C SER A 137 -13.07 -9.26 -8.10
N ILE A 138 -13.26 -8.69 -6.90
CA ILE A 138 -14.57 -8.47 -6.27
C ILE A 138 -14.88 -6.97 -6.09
N GLY A 139 -13.93 -6.07 -6.37
CA GLY A 139 -14.10 -4.63 -6.18
C GLY A 139 -14.64 -3.93 -7.43
N ASN A 140 -15.85 -3.35 -7.35
CA ASN A 140 -16.25 -2.34 -8.32
C ASN A 140 -15.64 -0.96 -7.94
N LEU A 141 -15.59 -0.02 -8.90
CA LEU A 141 -15.00 1.32 -8.68
C LEU A 141 -15.65 2.06 -7.48
N ALA A 142 -16.95 1.88 -7.25
CA ALA A 142 -17.65 2.51 -6.14
C ALA A 142 -17.23 1.93 -4.78
N THR A 143 -16.99 0.62 -4.71
CA THR A 143 -16.46 -0.05 -3.51
C THR A 143 -15.02 0.38 -3.26
N ALA A 144 -14.19 0.50 -4.29
CA ALA A 144 -12.81 1.02 -4.17
C ALA A 144 -12.81 2.43 -3.54
N LYS A 145 -13.60 3.37 -4.09
CA LYS A 145 -13.74 4.72 -3.53
C LYS A 145 -14.21 4.74 -2.06
N THR A 146 -15.11 3.83 -1.69
CA THR A 146 -15.60 3.75 -0.31
C THR A 146 -14.52 3.25 0.66
N VAL A 147 -13.68 2.30 0.24
CA VAL A 147 -12.61 1.76 1.08
C VAL A 147 -11.33 2.61 1.05
N GLU A 148 -11.20 3.55 0.11
CA GLU A 148 -10.08 4.49 0.06
C GLU A 148 -10.07 5.44 1.26
N LEU A 149 -11.22 6.01 1.64
CA LEU A 149 -11.30 6.98 2.76
C LEU A 149 -10.69 6.47 4.09
N PRO A 150 -11.03 5.27 4.61
CA PRO A 150 -10.42 4.76 5.83
C PRO A 150 -8.91 4.50 5.67
N VAL A 151 -8.46 4.06 4.50
CA VAL A 151 -7.02 3.86 4.21
C VAL A 151 -6.28 5.19 4.25
N LEU A 152 -6.85 6.23 3.64
CA LEU A 152 -6.29 7.57 3.64
C LEU A 152 -6.14 8.12 5.06
N LYS A 153 -7.18 7.97 5.89
CA LYS A 153 -7.13 8.37 7.30
C LYS A 153 -6.07 7.62 8.09
N MET A 154 -5.90 6.33 7.81
CA MET A 154 -4.82 5.53 8.41
C MET A 154 -3.44 6.07 8.00
N VAL A 155 -3.21 6.33 6.71
CA VAL A 155 -1.92 6.87 6.22
C VAL A 155 -1.68 8.30 6.75
N GLN A 156 -2.70 9.15 6.84
CA GLN A 156 -2.62 10.48 7.47
C GLN A 156 -2.20 10.38 8.93
N SER A 157 -2.73 9.41 9.68
CA SER A 157 -2.32 9.15 11.06
C SER A 157 -0.83 8.78 11.16
N TYR A 158 -0.32 7.97 10.22
CA TYR A 158 1.11 7.66 10.15
C TYR A 158 1.96 8.89 9.80
N GLN A 159 1.54 9.72 8.86
CA GLN A 159 2.22 10.99 8.57
C GLN A 159 2.30 11.89 9.81
N ALA A 160 1.22 11.97 10.60
CA ALA A 160 1.22 12.76 11.84
C ALA A 160 2.23 12.24 12.87
N ILE A 161 2.38 10.91 13.02
CA ILE A 161 3.42 10.31 13.88
C ILE A 161 4.81 10.74 13.41
N TRP A 162 5.08 10.69 12.10
CA TRP A 162 6.35 11.11 11.55
C TRP A 162 6.59 12.60 11.67
N LYS A 163 5.56 13.44 11.48
CA LYS A 163 5.63 14.88 11.71
C LYS A 163 6.07 15.17 13.14
N GLY A 164 5.41 14.58 14.14
CA GLY A 164 5.81 14.74 15.54
C GLY A 164 7.20 14.19 15.86
N CYS A 165 7.62 13.11 15.18
CA CYS A 165 8.99 12.58 15.29
C CYS A 165 10.02 13.61 14.80
N TYR A 166 9.82 14.19 13.62
CA TYR A 166 10.73 15.22 13.10
C TYR A 166 10.72 16.48 13.94
N GLU A 167 9.56 16.96 14.39
CA GLU A 167 9.46 18.08 15.33
C GLU A 167 10.25 17.82 16.61
N THR A 168 10.19 16.59 17.15
CA THR A 168 10.97 16.20 18.33
C THR A 168 12.47 16.18 18.06
N ILE A 169 12.88 15.68 16.90
CA ILE A 169 14.29 15.68 16.48
C ILE A 169 14.80 17.12 16.30
N ASP A 170 14.03 17.96 15.62
CA ASP A 170 14.35 19.35 15.37
C ASP A 170 14.52 20.11 16.70
N ASN A 171 13.57 19.95 17.63
CA ASN A 171 13.66 20.54 18.98
C ASN A 171 14.87 20.05 19.76
N LEU A 172 15.20 18.76 19.67
CA LEU A 172 16.35 18.17 20.36
C LEU A 172 17.68 18.71 19.79
N VAL A 173 17.78 18.86 18.47
CA VAL A 173 18.95 19.46 17.81
C VAL A 173 19.07 20.94 18.16
N MET A 174 17.98 21.71 18.15
CA MET A 174 18.00 23.12 18.51
C MET A 174 18.36 23.35 19.98
N GLY A 175 17.80 22.53 20.89
CA GLY A 175 18.11 22.59 22.31
C GLY A 175 19.58 22.28 22.59
N HIS A 176 20.15 21.29 21.90
CA HIS A 176 21.58 20.99 21.99
C HIS A 176 22.47 22.16 21.52
N ASN A 177 22.03 22.90 20.50
CA ASN A 177 22.75 24.06 19.98
C ASN A 177 22.47 25.38 20.72
N ASN A 178 21.71 25.36 21.82
CA ASN A 178 21.32 26.53 22.61
C ASN A 178 20.68 27.65 21.76
N ILE A 179 19.89 27.30 20.74
CA ILE A 179 19.11 28.28 19.99
C ILE A 179 18.06 28.87 20.96
N PRO A 180 17.92 30.20 21.03
CA PRO A 180 16.93 30.80 21.92
C PRO A 180 15.50 30.46 21.45
N GLU A 181 14.59 30.27 22.41
CA GLU A 181 13.22 29.79 22.16
C GLU A 181 12.42 30.68 21.18
N ASP A 182 12.76 31.97 21.09
CA ASP A 182 12.17 32.93 20.16
C ASP A 182 12.45 32.61 18.68
N ARG A 183 13.45 31.77 18.40
CA ARG A 183 13.85 31.33 17.06
C ARG A 183 13.69 29.83 16.84
N MET A 184 13.12 29.11 17.80
CA MET A 184 12.85 27.67 17.71
C MET A 184 11.57 27.38 16.93
N TYR A 185 11.53 27.81 15.66
CA TYR A 185 10.42 27.50 14.76
C TYR A 185 10.97 27.01 13.43
N ILE A 186 10.67 25.76 13.10
CA ILE A 186 10.83 25.19 11.76
C ILE A 186 9.45 24.92 11.21
N ASP A 187 9.16 25.53 10.08
CA ASP A 187 7.99 25.17 9.31
C ASP A 187 8.29 23.89 8.51
N ARG A 188 7.50 22.84 8.76
CA ARG A 188 7.64 21.53 8.12
C ARG A 188 6.26 21.05 7.70
N ASP A 189 6.04 21.14 6.40
CA ASP A 189 4.86 20.62 5.75
C ASP A 189 5.14 19.28 5.11
N PHE A 190 4.15 18.40 5.23
CA PHE A 190 4.06 17.17 4.46
C PHE A 190 3.05 17.43 3.35
N ASP A 191 3.39 17.01 2.13
CA ASP A 191 2.43 17.01 1.05
C ASP A 191 1.22 16.15 1.42
N ASP A 192 0.04 16.62 1.01
CA ASP A 192 -1.18 15.84 1.15
C ASP A 192 -1.06 14.51 0.40
N ILE A 193 -1.49 13.42 1.04
CA ILE A 193 -1.38 12.05 0.49
C ILE A 193 -2.12 11.89 -0.84
N ILE A 194 -3.16 12.70 -1.04
CA ILE A 194 -3.86 12.78 -2.32
C ILE A 194 -3.73 14.21 -2.80
N PRO A 195 -3.28 14.45 -4.04
CA PRO A 195 -3.53 15.75 -4.65
C PRO A 195 -5.03 15.96 -4.67
N GLU A 196 -5.52 17.04 -4.06
CA GLU A 196 -6.92 17.38 -4.16
C GLU A 196 -7.33 17.36 -5.64
N ASP A 197 -8.52 16.81 -5.93
CA ASP A 197 -9.06 16.82 -7.28
C ASP A 197 -9.36 18.28 -7.64
N ALA A 198 -8.35 18.95 -8.18
CA ALA A 198 -8.36 20.36 -8.52
C ALA A 198 -9.53 20.67 -9.48
N GLU A 199 -9.98 19.69 -10.28
CA GLU A 199 -11.15 19.84 -11.12
C GLU A 199 -12.45 19.85 -10.30
N MET A 200 -12.63 18.92 -9.35
CA MET A 200 -13.79 18.95 -8.45
C MET A 200 -13.85 20.22 -7.60
N LEU A 201 -12.72 20.71 -7.11
CA LEU A 201 -12.68 21.95 -6.34
C LEU A 201 -12.94 23.18 -7.19
N ALA A 202 -12.33 23.28 -8.38
CA ALA A 202 -12.61 24.36 -9.31
C ALA A 202 -14.10 24.42 -9.68
N ASN A 203 -14.73 23.26 -9.88
CA ASN A 203 -16.16 23.16 -10.14
C ASN A 203 -17.00 23.60 -8.92
N SER A 204 -16.58 23.21 -7.71
CA SER A 204 -17.25 23.59 -6.46
C SER A 204 -17.17 25.08 -6.19
N ILE A 205 -15.99 25.69 -6.40
CA ILE A 205 -15.74 27.13 -6.28
C ILE A 205 -16.58 27.88 -7.31
N SER A 206 -16.60 27.43 -8.57
CA SER A 206 -17.41 28.04 -9.63
C SER A 206 -18.90 28.01 -9.31
N ALA A 207 -19.41 26.90 -8.77
CA ALA A 207 -20.80 26.78 -8.34
C ALA A 207 -21.13 27.71 -7.15
N LEU A 208 -20.21 27.85 -6.19
CA LEU A 208 -20.39 28.70 -5.01
C LEU A 208 -20.37 30.19 -5.37
N VAL A 209 -19.47 30.61 -6.27
CA VAL A 209 -19.42 31.98 -6.81
C VAL A 209 -20.68 32.30 -7.62
N ALA A 210 -21.22 31.34 -8.38
CA ALA A 210 -22.47 31.51 -9.11
C ALA A 210 -23.70 31.66 -8.17
N ALA A 211 -23.72 30.92 -7.06
CA ALA A 211 -24.80 30.98 -6.07
C ALA A 211 -24.74 32.24 -5.19
N PHE A 212 -23.54 32.75 -4.92
CA PHE A 212 -23.32 33.91 -4.06
C PHE A 212 -22.33 34.89 -4.71
N PRO A 213 -22.83 35.82 -5.56
CA PRO A 213 -21.98 36.77 -6.29
C PRO A 213 -21.15 37.70 -5.41
N GLN A 214 -21.55 37.86 -4.14
CA GLN A 214 -20.86 38.68 -3.14
C GLN A 214 -19.49 38.11 -2.76
N PHE A 215 -19.26 36.80 -2.95
CA PHE A 215 -17.98 36.16 -2.66
C PHE A 215 -16.91 36.40 -3.73
N TYR A 216 -17.28 36.93 -4.90
CA TYR A 216 -16.33 37.24 -5.97
C TYR A 216 -15.31 38.32 -5.56
N ASN A 217 -15.71 39.26 -4.70
CA ASN A 217 -14.88 40.39 -4.28
C ASN A 217 -14.33 40.25 -2.84
N SER A 218 -14.58 39.13 -2.17
CA SER A 218 -14.12 38.94 -0.80
C SER A 218 -12.71 38.33 -0.80
N PRO A 219 -11.68 39.07 -0.34
CA PRO A 219 -10.30 38.59 -0.32
C PRO A 219 -10.14 37.31 0.53
N ASP A 220 -10.92 37.16 1.61
CA ASP A 220 -10.90 35.97 2.46
C ASP A 220 -11.36 34.70 1.74
N VAL A 221 -12.30 34.83 0.79
CA VAL A 221 -12.81 33.68 0.03
C VAL A 221 -11.82 33.26 -1.04
N ILE A 222 -11.17 34.22 -1.68
CA ILE A 222 -10.10 33.95 -2.66
C ILE A 222 -8.91 33.32 -1.94
N GLN A 223 -8.53 33.83 -0.77
CA GLN A 223 -7.46 33.25 0.05
C GLN A 223 -7.76 31.81 0.46
N ARG A 224 -8.97 31.52 0.95
CA ARG A 224 -9.39 30.16 1.29
C ARG A 224 -9.48 29.23 0.08
N ALA A 225 -9.85 29.77 -1.09
CA ALA A 225 -9.87 29.01 -2.34
C ALA A 225 -8.44 28.68 -2.83
N LEU A 226 -7.49 29.59 -2.67
CA LEU A 226 -6.07 29.37 -3.00
C LEU A 226 -5.43 28.37 -2.03
N LEU A 227 -5.72 28.47 -0.73
CA LEU A 227 -5.30 27.47 0.25
C LEU A 227 -5.86 26.09 -0.07
N ALA A 228 -7.13 25.99 -0.46
CA ALA A 228 -7.72 24.73 -0.89
C ALA A 228 -7.00 24.17 -2.14
N ILE A 229 -6.66 25.00 -3.12
CA ILE A 229 -5.90 24.55 -4.31
C ILE A 229 -4.44 24.16 -3.98
N GLY A 230 -4.01 24.25 -2.71
CA GLY A 230 -2.68 23.85 -2.24
C GLY A 230 -1.63 24.96 -2.35
N ILE A 231 -2.06 26.23 -2.42
CA ILE A 231 -1.15 27.39 -2.42
C ILE A 231 -1.00 27.89 -0.99
N ASN A 232 0.12 27.51 -0.37
CA ASN A 232 0.37 27.80 1.04
C ASN A 232 0.83 29.24 1.30
N ASP A 233 1.47 29.90 0.33
CA ASP A 233 1.85 31.32 0.45
C ASP A 233 0.84 32.26 -0.22
N THR A 234 -0.35 32.30 0.38
CA THR A 234 -1.47 33.05 -0.19
C THR A 234 -1.26 34.55 -0.25
N ASN A 235 -0.42 35.12 0.61
CA ASN A 235 -0.18 36.56 0.63
C ASN A 235 0.62 37.00 -0.60
N GLU A 236 1.65 36.25 -0.99
CA GLU A 236 2.45 36.53 -2.18
C GLU A 236 1.64 36.36 -3.48
N VAL A 237 0.80 35.32 -3.53
CA VAL A 237 -0.08 35.05 -4.68
C VAL A 237 -1.25 36.04 -4.76
N MET A 238 -1.81 36.46 -3.63
CA MET A 238 -2.81 37.52 -3.58
C MET A 238 -2.22 38.86 -4.02
N ASP A 239 -0.99 39.20 -3.65
CA ASP A 239 -0.31 40.41 -4.14
C ASP A 239 -0.06 40.37 -5.65
N ALA A 240 0.27 39.20 -6.20
CA ALA A 240 0.41 38.99 -7.65
C ALA A 240 -0.93 39.05 -8.40
N LEU A 241 -2.01 38.53 -7.81
CA LEU A 241 -3.37 38.60 -8.35
C LEU A 241 -3.93 40.02 -8.30
N THR A 242 -3.66 40.76 -7.23
CA THR A 242 -4.11 42.16 -7.07
C THR A 242 -3.40 43.08 -8.07
N LYS A 243 -2.09 42.89 -8.30
CA LYS A 243 -1.34 43.59 -9.36
C LYS A 243 -1.79 43.26 -10.79
N SER A 244 -2.33 42.07 -11.03
CA SER A 244 -2.80 41.66 -12.36
C SER A 244 -4.27 41.99 -12.62
N ALA A 245 -5.09 42.10 -11.57
CA ALA A 245 -6.48 42.52 -11.64
C ALA A 245 -6.66 43.98 -12.11
N GLU A 246 -5.63 44.82 -11.98
CA GLU A 246 -5.64 46.19 -12.53
C GLU A 246 -5.62 46.23 -14.08
N SER A 247 -5.39 45.10 -14.76
CA SER A 247 -5.17 45.07 -16.22
C SER A 247 -6.22 44.33 -17.07
N ASP A 248 -6.88 43.26 -16.59
CA ASP A 248 -8.12 42.70 -17.19
C ASP A 248 -8.66 41.47 -16.40
N PRO A 249 -9.89 41.49 -15.85
CA PRO A 249 -10.34 40.51 -14.85
C PRO A 249 -10.63 39.08 -15.37
N ASN A 250 -10.95 38.89 -16.66
CA ASN A 250 -11.31 37.56 -17.20
C ASN A 250 -10.14 36.80 -17.86
N VAL A 251 -9.02 37.48 -18.15
CA VAL A 251 -7.83 36.88 -18.80
C VAL A 251 -6.76 36.56 -17.75
N ALA A 252 -6.77 37.24 -16.61
CA ALA A 252 -5.76 37.12 -15.55
C ALA A 252 -5.73 35.73 -14.90
N LEU A 253 -6.89 35.17 -14.51
CA LEU A 253 -6.96 33.86 -13.84
C LEU A 253 -6.45 32.73 -14.76
N ALA A 254 -6.90 32.71 -16.02
CA ALA A 254 -6.49 31.69 -16.99
C ALA A 254 -5.00 31.79 -17.36
N LYS A 255 -4.46 33.02 -17.43
CA LYS A 255 -3.04 33.26 -17.72
C LYS A 255 -2.15 32.94 -16.52
N ALA A 256 -2.58 33.27 -15.30
CA ALA A 256 -1.91 32.90 -14.05
C ALA A 256 -1.87 31.39 -13.84
N LEU A 257 -2.99 30.68 -14.05
CA LEU A 257 -3.05 29.21 -13.97
C LEU A 257 -2.14 28.54 -15.01
N LYS A 258 -2.01 29.13 -16.21
CA LYS A 258 -1.17 28.59 -17.29
C LYS A 258 0.32 28.84 -17.06
N GLN A 259 0.70 30.02 -16.58
CA GLN A 259 2.08 30.32 -16.18
C GLN A 259 2.51 29.47 -14.97
N PHE A 260 1.63 29.29 -13.99
CA PHE A 260 1.90 28.46 -12.82
C PHE A 260 2.11 26.98 -13.17
N ARG A 261 1.33 26.43 -14.11
CA ARG A 261 1.54 25.06 -14.62
C ARG A 261 2.89 24.87 -15.32
N GLU A 262 3.42 25.91 -15.95
CA GLU A 262 4.74 25.89 -16.58
C GLU A 262 5.88 26.02 -15.55
N ASP A 263 5.68 26.79 -14.49
CA ASP A 263 6.66 26.94 -13.40
C ASP A 263 6.74 25.70 -12.49
N GLU A 264 5.61 25.04 -12.21
CA GLU A 264 5.55 23.72 -11.57
C GLU A 264 6.33 22.66 -12.36
N LYS A 265 6.14 22.63 -13.70
CA LYS A 265 6.90 21.72 -14.58
C LYS A 265 8.39 22.00 -14.54
N ARG A 266 8.81 23.26 -14.47
CA ARG A 266 10.22 23.65 -14.36
C ARG A 266 10.83 23.26 -13.01
N ARG A 267 10.09 23.43 -11.91
CA ARG A 267 10.54 23.04 -10.56
C ARG A 267 10.71 21.53 -10.42
N ARG A 268 9.81 20.73 -11.01
CA ARG A 268 9.95 19.25 -11.04
C ARG A 268 11.17 18.79 -11.83
N VAL A 269 11.46 19.42 -12.98
CA VAL A 269 12.66 19.09 -13.79
C VAL A 269 13.96 19.48 -13.09
N ALA A 270 13.95 20.54 -12.26
CA ALA A 270 15.12 20.98 -11.49
C ALA A 270 15.43 20.13 -10.25
N ASN A 271 14.44 19.40 -9.72
CA ASN A 271 14.62 18.49 -8.58
C ASN A 271 15.01 17.05 -8.99
N ASP A 272 14.92 16.72 -10.28
CA ASP A 272 15.30 15.40 -10.85
C ASP A 272 16.72 15.38 -11.46
N SER A 273 17.51 16.46 -11.30
CA SER A 273 18.90 16.61 -11.76
C SER A 273 19.85 16.88 -10.61
#